data_AF-A0A195FNN2-F1
#
_entry.id   AF-A0A195FNN2-F1
#
_cell.length_a   1.000
_cell.length_b   1.000
_cell.length_c   1.000
_cell.angle_alpha   90.00
_cell.angle_beta   90.00
_cell.angle_gamma   90.00
#
_symmetry.space_group_name_H-M   'P 1'
#
loop_
_entity.id
_entity.type
_entity.pdbx_description
1 polymer ?
#
loop_
_entity_poly.entity_id
_entity_poly.type
_entity_poly.pdbx_seq_one_letter_code
_entity_poly.pdbx_strand_id
1 'polypeptide(L)'
;MRLLGIGLQGIRKFCAFMELPRPVFQSTYDSIISHILSATEVVSMSSMSDAAQEEKRISAENGEQNGITVSGDGSWRKRGFASLYGLVSLIGWHTGKIIDVIVKSKYCKACEHWTKKEHTEEYKEWAENHASECQANHEGSAGKMEVDGVLEMFQRSQELHDVKYASYIGDGDTKTFKGITDAQPYKTLTVIKKECVDHVQNNNESFNSTVWAMAPKSMNSGKKIIDIAANIATCVFNDGFISILSTYDVMGLTIGSKSFQFCQEVDQNRIKKAE
;
A
#
# COMPACT_ATOMS: atom_id res chain seq x y z
N MET A 1 -18.22 -13.19 0.30
CA MET A 1 -17.66 -13.61 1.59
C MET A 1 -16.20 -13.14 1.62
N ARG A 2 -15.84 -12.19 2.49
CA ARG A 2 -14.49 -11.61 2.53
C ARG A 2 -13.57 -12.53 3.35
N LEU A 3 -12.47 -13.00 2.79
CA LEU A 3 -11.56 -13.95 3.46
C LEU A 3 -10.30 -13.29 4.04
N LEU A 4 -9.86 -12.16 3.48
CA LEU A 4 -8.71 -11.41 3.98
C LEU A 4 -9.02 -10.74 5.33
N GLY A 5 -8.14 -10.95 6.31
CA GLY A 5 -8.24 -10.37 7.67
C GLY A 5 -9.02 -11.21 8.69
N ILE A 6 -9.63 -12.33 8.30
CA ILE A 6 -10.29 -13.28 9.25
C ILE A 6 -9.25 -13.97 10.15
N GLY A 7 -8.06 -14.23 9.61
CA GLY A 7 -6.98 -14.93 10.30
C GLY A 7 -7.23 -16.42 10.49
N LEU A 8 -6.18 -17.16 10.85
CA LEU A 8 -6.27 -18.62 11.03
C LEU A 8 -7.30 -19.05 12.08
N GLN A 9 -7.50 -18.25 13.14
CA GLN A 9 -8.48 -18.57 14.18
C GLN A 9 -9.91 -18.50 13.69
N GLY A 10 -10.24 -17.56 12.80
CA GLY A 10 -11.57 -17.51 12.19
C GLY A 10 -11.81 -18.70 11.25
N ILE A 11 -10.79 -19.11 10.48
CA ILE A 11 -10.85 -20.32 9.65
C ILE A 11 -11.05 -21.56 10.52
N ARG A 12 -10.32 -21.68 11.65
CA ARG A 12 -10.49 -22.79 12.60
C ARG A 12 -11.89 -22.86 13.17
N LYS A 13 -12.47 -21.72 13.56
CA LYS A 13 -13.85 -21.65 14.05
C LYS A 13 -14.83 -22.10 12.98
N PHE A 14 -14.68 -21.61 11.75
CA PHE A 14 -15.53 -22.02 10.62
C PHE A 14 -15.46 -23.53 10.37
N CYS A 15 -14.25 -24.09 10.26
CA CYS A 15 -14.09 -25.54 10.08
C CYS A 15 -14.73 -26.33 11.22
N ALA A 16 -14.55 -25.90 12.47
CA ALA A 16 -15.16 -26.56 13.62
C ALA A 16 -16.71 -26.53 13.57
N PHE A 17 -17.32 -25.40 13.21
CA PHE A 17 -18.78 -25.29 13.09
C PHE A 17 -19.35 -26.09 11.91
N MET A 18 -18.57 -26.24 10.84
CA MET A 18 -18.97 -26.97 9.63
C MET A 18 -18.57 -28.45 9.66
N GLU A 19 -18.07 -28.95 10.80
CA GLU A 19 -17.53 -30.31 10.95
C GLU A 19 -16.47 -30.69 9.91
N LEU A 20 -15.70 -29.69 9.44
CA LEU A 20 -14.59 -29.88 8.52
C LEU A 20 -13.31 -30.21 9.29
N PRO A 21 -12.36 -30.92 8.65
CA PRO A 21 -11.03 -31.12 9.23
C PRO A 21 -10.38 -29.80 9.64
N ARG A 22 -9.50 -29.87 10.65
CA ARG A 22 -8.71 -28.72 11.07
C ARG A 22 -8.00 -28.12 9.83
N PRO A 23 -8.00 -26.79 9.66
CA PRO A 23 -7.25 -26.18 8.58
C PRO A 23 -5.75 -26.38 8.80
N VAL A 24 -4.94 -25.71 7.98
CA VAL A 24 -3.48 -25.79 8.05
C VAL A 24 -2.89 -25.39 9.42
N PHE A 25 -1.66 -25.82 9.66
CA PHE A 25 -0.88 -25.40 10.83
C PHE A 25 -0.53 -23.91 10.77
N GLN A 26 -0.18 -23.33 11.93
CA GLN A 26 0.19 -21.90 12.02
C GLN A 26 1.38 -21.58 11.13
N SER A 27 2.42 -22.42 11.15
CA SER A 27 3.61 -22.27 10.29
C SER A 27 3.26 -22.27 8.80
N THR A 28 2.40 -23.18 8.36
CA THR A 28 1.93 -23.23 6.97
C THR A 28 1.11 -21.99 6.61
N TYR A 29 0.22 -21.53 7.48
CA TYR A 29 -0.53 -20.29 7.28
C TYR A 29 0.40 -19.08 7.12
N ASP A 30 1.40 -18.94 8.00
CA ASP A 30 2.35 -17.83 7.98
C ASP A 30 3.25 -17.86 6.73
N SER A 31 3.61 -19.06 6.25
CA SER A 31 4.29 -19.26 4.97
C SER A 31 3.42 -18.82 3.79
N ILE A 32 2.14 -19.23 3.75
CA ILE A 32 1.19 -18.81 2.71
C ILE A 32 1.05 -17.28 2.70
N ILE A 33 0.89 -16.64 3.87
CA ILE A 33 0.79 -15.18 3.95
C ILE A 33 2.06 -14.50 3.43
N SER A 34 3.24 -15.04 3.73
CA SER A 34 4.51 -14.50 3.23
C SER A 34 4.64 -14.65 1.71
N HIS A 35 4.20 -15.77 1.13
CA HIS A 35 4.18 -15.96 -0.32
C HIS A 35 3.19 -15.01 -1.01
N ILE A 36 1.98 -14.83 -0.43
CA ILE A 36 1.00 -13.87 -0.96
C ILE A 36 1.57 -12.45 -0.92
N LEU A 37 2.19 -12.05 0.20
CA LEU A 37 2.81 -10.73 0.33
C LEU A 37 3.86 -10.49 -0.74
N SER A 38 4.79 -11.43 -0.92
CA SER A 38 5.84 -11.31 -1.93
C SER A 38 5.27 -11.24 -3.35
N ALA A 39 4.28 -12.08 -3.67
CA ALA A 39 3.65 -12.08 -4.99
C ALA A 39 2.89 -10.78 -5.27
N THR A 40 2.11 -10.28 -4.31
CA THR A 40 1.37 -9.03 -4.50
C THR A 40 2.31 -7.83 -4.57
N GLU A 41 3.42 -7.83 -3.82
CA GLU A 41 4.45 -6.79 -3.88
C GLU A 41 5.05 -6.71 -5.29
N VAL A 42 5.50 -7.83 -5.86
CA VAL A 42 6.05 -7.89 -7.22
C VAL A 42 5.07 -7.33 -8.26
N VAL A 43 3.81 -7.78 -8.24
CA VAL A 43 2.80 -7.32 -9.21
C VAL A 43 2.48 -5.85 -9.02
N SER A 44 2.35 -5.38 -7.77
CA SER A 44 2.07 -3.97 -7.47
C SER A 44 3.21 -3.05 -7.86
N MET A 45 4.47 -3.46 -7.68
CA MET A 45 5.63 -2.68 -8.11
C MET A 45 5.66 -2.53 -9.63
N SER A 46 5.37 -3.60 -10.37
CA SER A 46 5.26 -3.53 -11.84
C SER A 46 4.14 -2.57 -12.26
N SER A 47 2.95 -2.72 -11.67
CA SER A 47 1.78 -1.87 -11.94
C SER A 47 2.06 -0.38 -11.69
N MET A 48 2.70 -0.06 -10.56
CA MET A 48 3.07 1.31 -10.21
C MET A 48 4.15 1.88 -11.12
N SER A 49 5.13 1.06 -11.52
CA SER A 49 6.15 1.45 -12.49
C SER A 49 5.52 1.81 -13.85
N ASP A 50 4.60 0.97 -14.35
CA ASP A 50 3.90 1.24 -15.61
C ASP A 50 3.03 2.49 -15.51
N ALA A 51 2.33 2.68 -14.38
CA ALA A 51 1.57 3.90 -14.11
C ALA A 51 2.44 5.16 -14.08
N ALA A 52 3.63 5.10 -13.46
CA ALA A 52 4.57 6.21 -13.40
C ALA A 52 5.16 6.56 -14.79
N GLN A 53 5.46 5.56 -15.63
CA GLN A 53 5.91 5.81 -17.01
C GLN A 53 4.80 6.43 -17.86
N GLU A 54 3.57 5.95 -17.73
CA GLU A 54 2.44 6.50 -18.46
C GLU A 54 2.14 7.95 -18.04
N GLU A 55 2.20 8.24 -16.74
CA GLU A 55 2.08 9.61 -16.22
C GLU A 55 3.20 10.50 -16.77
N LYS A 56 4.45 10.03 -16.80
CA LYS A 56 5.58 10.76 -17.38
C LYS A 56 5.36 11.08 -18.87
N ARG A 57 4.84 10.12 -19.64
CA ARG A 57 4.52 10.30 -21.06
C ARG A 57 3.46 11.39 -21.26
N ILE A 58 2.34 11.29 -20.53
CA ILE A 58 1.23 12.26 -20.65
C ILE A 58 1.64 13.65 -20.14
N SER A 59 2.40 13.73 -19.05
CA SER A 59 2.97 15.01 -18.58
C SER A 59 3.84 15.67 -19.65
N ALA A 60 4.70 14.91 -20.33
CA ALA A 60 5.54 15.45 -21.40
C ALA A 60 4.71 15.97 -22.59
N GLU A 61 3.63 15.27 -22.96
CA GLU A 61 2.68 15.69 -24.00
C GLU A 61 1.94 17.00 -23.63
N ASN A 62 1.73 17.21 -22.33
CA ASN A 62 1.16 18.45 -21.78
C ASN A 62 2.22 19.54 -21.51
N GLY A 63 3.48 19.34 -21.92
CA GLY A 63 4.56 20.32 -21.77
C GLY A 63 5.25 20.35 -20.39
N GLU A 64 4.95 19.40 -19.51
CA GLU A 64 5.58 19.26 -18.19
C GLU A 64 6.88 18.42 -18.30
N GLN A 65 8.02 19.06 -18.55
CA GLN A 65 9.28 18.34 -18.82
C GLN A 65 10.20 18.14 -17.59
N ASN A 66 9.95 18.83 -16.48
CA ASN A 66 10.83 18.81 -15.31
C ASN A 66 10.46 17.73 -14.28
N GLY A 67 9.44 16.93 -14.56
CA GLY A 67 8.87 15.93 -13.66
C GLY A 67 7.34 15.95 -13.70
N ILE A 68 6.74 15.00 -12.99
CA ILE A 68 5.28 14.80 -12.98
C ILE A 68 4.61 15.52 -11.82
N THR A 69 3.31 15.74 -11.94
CA THR A 69 2.46 16.21 -10.83
C THR A 69 1.87 15.01 -10.11
N VAL A 70 1.98 14.98 -8.79
CA VAL A 70 1.45 13.88 -7.96
C VAL A 70 0.53 14.43 -6.88
N SER A 71 -0.51 13.67 -6.54
CA SER A 71 -1.32 13.91 -5.35
C SER A 71 -1.04 12.89 -4.27
N GLY A 72 -0.79 13.37 -3.06
CA GLY A 72 -0.62 12.51 -1.89
C GLY A 72 -1.80 12.57 -0.94
N ASP A 73 -2.12 11.42 -0.37
CA ASP A 73 -3.11 11.31 0.69
C ASP A 73 -2.73 10.24 1.73
N GLY A 74 -3.11 10.50 2.97
CA GLY A 74 -2.87 9.64 4.13
C GLY A 74 -4.18 9.08 4.70
N SER A 75 -4.22 7.78 4.97
CA SER A 75 -5.37 7.12 5.59
C SER A 75 -4.97 6.23 6.75
N TRP A 76 -5.67 6.37 7.88
CA TRP A 76 -5.35 5.62 9.11
C TRP A 76 -6.31 4.48 9.37
N ARG A 77 -5.78 3.38 9.92
CA ARG A 77 -6.60 2.23 10.34
C ARG A 77 -7.60 2.61 11.42
N LYS A 78 -7.22 3.40 12.42
CA LYS A 78 -8.16 3.96 13.41
C LYS A 78 -8.24 5.46 13.23
N ARG A 79 -9.46 6.03 13.30
CA ARG A 79 -9.63 7.49 13.32
C ARG A 79 -8.99 8.05 14.60
N GLY A 80 -8.28 9.17 14.48
CA GLY A 80 -7.63 9.87 15.59
C GLY A 80 -6.10 9.68 15.67
N PHE A 81 -5.47 10.48 16.53
CA PHE A 81 -4.01 10.63 16.61
C PHE A 81 -3.22 9.40 17.09
N ALA A 82 -3.92 8.33 17.51
CA ALA A 82 -3.34 7.13 18.11
C ALA A 82 -3.28 5.92 17.16
N SER A 83 -3.48 6.10 15.85
CA SER A 83 -3.38 4.97 14.91
C SER A 83 -1.96 4.39 14.90
N LEU A 84 -1.88 3.05 14.96
CA LEU A 84 -0.63 2.29 14.86
C LEU A 84 -0.19 2.06 13.41
N TYR A 85 -1.10 2.22 12.47
CA TYR A 85 -0.87 2.00 11.04
C TYR A 85 -1.43 3.19 10.24
N GLY A 86 -0.65 3.66 9.27
CA GLY A 86 -1.02 4.65 8.28
C GLY A 86 -0.71 4.11 6.89
N LEU A 87 -1.66 4.23 5.97
CA LEU A 87 -1.48 4.05 4.53
C LEU A 87 -1.21 5.43 3.95
N VAL A 88 -0.21 5.53 3.08
CA VAL A 88 0.08 6.76 2.32
C VAL A 88 0.22 6.36 0.87
N SER A 89 -0.42 7.10 -0.02
CA SER A 89 -0.39 6.83 -1.46
C SER A 89 -0.07 8.09 -2.24
N LEU A 90 0.56 7.92 -3.41
CA LEU A 90 0.70 8.94 -4.44
C LEU A 90 -0.09 8.52 -5.69
N ILE A 91 -0.83 9.47 -6.24
CA ILE A 91 -1.59 9.34 -7.48
C ILE A 91 -1.03 10.27 -8.54
N GLY A 92 -0.86 9.77 -9.78
CA GLY A 92 -0.51 10.57 -10.95
C GLY A 92 -1.65 11.51 -11.32
N TRP A 93 -1.33 12.77 -11.61
CA TRP A 93 -2.33 13.81 -11.87
C TRP A 93 -3.19 13.54 -13.12
N HIS A 94 -2.55 13.21 -14.24
CA HIS A 94 -3.24 13.07 -15.53
C HIS A 94 -3.89 11.68 -15.67
N THR A 95 -3.21 10.64 -15.21
CA THR A 95 -3.69 9.25 -15.31
C THR A 95 -4.72 8.90 -14.24
N GLY A 96 -4.66 9.58 -13.08
CA GLY A 96 -5.41 9.22 -11.90
C GLY A 96 -4.99 7.88 -11.30
N LYS A 97 -3.88 7.26 -11.73
CA LYS A 97 -3.40 5.96 -11.26
C LYS A 97 -2.50 6.08 -10.02
N ILE A 98 -2.46 5.03 -9.22
CA ILE A 98 -1.54 4.90 -8.08
C ILE A 98 -0.13 4.71 -8.63
N ILE A 99 0.78 5.61 -8.30
CA ILE A 99 2.18 5.56 -8.72
C ILE A 99 3.12 5.13 -7.59
N ASP A 100 2.71 5.29 -6.34
CA ASP A 100 3.46 4.80 -5.19
C ASP A 100 2.54 4.60 -3.98
N VAL A 101 2.86 3.62 -3.13
CA VAL A 101 2.14 3.33 -1.90
C VAL A 101 3.10 2.88 -0.81
N ILE A 102 2.84 3.31 0.43
CA ILE A 102 3.58 2.85 1.60
C ILE A 102 2.68 2.72 2.82
N VAL A 103 2.88 1.63 3.57
CA VAL A 103 2.27 1.44 4.88
C VAL A 103 3.29 1.74 5.97
N LYS A 104 3.02 2.81 6.73
CA LYS A 104 3.78 3.17 7.93
C LYS A 104 3.17 2.50 9.17
N SER A 105 4.02 2.06 10.08
CA SER A 105 3.61 1.43 11.32
C SER A 105 4.52 1.78 12.49
N LYS A 106 3.90 1.98 13.66
CA LYS A 106 4.59 2.14 14.96
C LYS A 106 4.66 0.84 15.75
N TYR A 107 4.12 -0.24 15.19
CA TYR A 107 3.88 -1.45 15.94
C TYR A 107 4.51 -2.65 15.24
N CYS A 108 5.34 -3.34 16.00
CA CYS A 108 5.81 -4.67 15.66
C CYS A 108 5.51 -5.60 16.85
N LYS A 109 4.83 -6.71 16.57
CA LYS A 109 4.47 -7.70 17.59
C LYS A 109 5.70 -8.36 18.21
N ALA A 110 6.74 -8.58 17.41
CA ALA A 110 7.99 -9.13 17.90
C ALA A 110 8.68 -8.14 18.85
N CYS A 111 8.77 -6.85 18.48
CA CYS A 111 9.27 -5.82 19.38
C CYS A 111 8.47 -5.73 20.68
N GLU A 112 7.13 -5.74 20.63
CA GLU A 112 6.29 -5.73 21.84
C GLU A 112 6.57 -6.91 22.78
N HIS A 113 6.92 -8.07 22.23
CA HIS A 113 7.28 -9.24 23.03
C HIS A 113 8.66 -9.07 23.68
N TRP A 114 9.64 -8.64 22.89
CA TRP A 114 11.05 -8.60 23.27
C TRP A 114 11.44 -7.39 24.12
N THR A 115 10.69 -6.29 24.08
CA THR A 115 10.90 -5.13 24.97
C THR A 115 10.83 -5.49 26.45
N LYS A 116 10.13 -6.58 26.81
CA LYS A 116 10.11 -7.09 28.20
C LYS A 116 11.46 -7.66 28.66
N LYS A 117 12.39 -7.89 27.73
CA LYS A 117 13.73 -8.46 27.94
C LYS A 117 14.84 -7.48 27.53
N GLU A 118 14.55 -6.19 27.38
CA GLU A 118 15.47 -5.18 26.82
C GLU A 118 16.86 -5.14 27.46
N HIS A 119 16.97 -5.50 28.74
CA HIS A 119 18.23 -5.51 29.50
C HIS A 119 19.03 -6.82 29.42
N THR A 120 18.68 -7.73 28.51
CA THR A 120 19.34 -9.05 28.39
C THR A 120 20.23 -9.11 27.15
N GLU A 121 21.29 -9.93 27.19
CA GLU A 121 22.12 -10.20 26.00
C GLU A 121 21.31 -10.90 24.90
N GLU A 122 20.32 -11.75 25.27
CA GLU A 122 19.37 -12.36 24.33
C GLU A 122 18.63 -11.30 23.50
N TYR A 123 18.26 -10.16 24.11
CA TYR A 123 17.59 -9.08 23.40
C TYR A 123 18.49 -8.40 22.38
N LYS A 124 19.78 -8.19 22.70
CA LYS A 124 20.72 -7.54 21.78
C LYS A 124 20.92 -8.39 20.53
N GLU A 125 21.17 -9.68 20.71
CA GLU A 125 21.31 -10.63 19.60
C GLU A 125 20.02 -10.71 18.76
N TRP A 126 18.86 -10.76 19.42
CA TRP A 126 17.58 -10.75 18.72
C TRP A 126 17.35 -9.43 17.94
N ALA A 127 17.66 -8.28 18.54
CA ALA A 127 17.41 -6.96 17.95
C ALA A 127 18.24 -6.73 16.69
N GLU A 128 19.50 -7.18 16.68
CA GLU A 128 20.37 -7.12 15.49
C GLU A 128 19.78 -7.94 14.33
N ASN A 129 19.32 -9.17 14.61
CA ASN A 129 18.71 -10.03 13.61
C ASN A 129 17.32 -9.53 13.15
N HIS A 130 16.56 -8.90 14.04
CA HIS A 130 15.20 -8.43 13.75
C HIS A 130 15.15 -7.10 13.00
N ALA A 131 16.23 -6.30 13.00
CA ALA A 131 16.23 -4.95 12.44
C ALA A 131 15.72 -4.91 10.98
N SER A 132 16.09 -5.88 10.16
CA SER A 132 15.67 -5.98 8.75
C SER A 132 14.23 -6.49 8.55
N GLU A 133 13.63 -7.13 9.57
CA GLU A 133 12.28 -7.68 9.53
C GLU A 133 11.26 -6.86 10.33
N CYS A 134 11.72 -5.77 10.96
CA CYS A 134 10.91 -4.98 11.86
C CYS A 134 9.73 -4.34 11.11
N GLN A 135 8.53 -4.58 11.63
CA GLN A 135 7.32 -3.99 11.06
C GLN A 135 7.11 -2.54 11.52
N ALA A 136 7.79 -2.08 12.56
CA ALA A 136 7.70 -0.71 13.04
C ALA A 136 8.69 0.19 12.28
N ASN A 137 8.24 0.74 11.15
CA ASN A 137 9.03 1.60 10.26
C ASN A 137 8.72 3.10 10.42
N HIS A 138 8.09 3.49 11.54
CA HIS A 138 7.70 4.87 11.81
C HIS A 138 7.81 5.24 13.29
N GLU A 139 8.38 6.42 13.54
CA GLU A 139 8.47 7.03 14.87
C GLU A 139 7.72 8.37 14.92
N GLY A 140 7.11 8.69 16.07
CA GLY A 140 6.42 9.95 16.30
C GLY A 140 4.88 9.86 16.19
N SER A 141 4.22 10.94 15.78
CA SER A 141 2.74 11.05 15.77
C SER A 141 2.11 10.34 14.57
N ALA A 142 0.80 10.05 14.62
CA ALA A 142 0.11 9.40 13.49
C ALA A 142 0.03 10.33 12.27
N GLY A 143 -0.14 11.64 12.47
CA GLY A 143 -0.11 12.63 11.38
C GLY A 143 1.26 12.70 10.69
N LYS A 144 2.35 12.46 11.42
CA LYS A 144 3.70 12.42 10.83
C LYS A 144 3.89 11.25 9.84
N MET A 145 3.07 10.19 9.93
CA MET A 145 3.16 9.06 9.00
C MET A 145 2.93 9.46 7.55
N GLU A 146 2.03 10.40 7.30
CA GLU A 146 1.79 10.92 5.95
C GLU A 146 3.03 11.66 5.45
N VAL A 147 3.55 12.59 6.26
CA VAL A 147 4.77 13.35 5.93
C VAL A 147 5.95 12.42 5.64
N ASP A 148 6.26 11.52 6.58
CA ASP A 148 7.39 10.59 6.45
C ASP A 148 7.17 9.58 5.31
N GLY A 149 5.91 9.22 5.01
CA GLY A 149 5.57 8.36 3.87
C GLY A 149 5.76 9.05 2.54
N VAL A 150 5.23 10.27 2.37
CA VAL A 150 5.41 11.07 1.16
C VAL A 150 6.89 11.37 0.92
N LEU A 151 7.64 11.74 1.96
CA LEU A 151 9.08 11.97 1.84
C LEU A 151 9.84 10.76 1.34
N GLU A 152 9.58 9.58 1.88
CA GLU A 152 10.22 8.33 1.44
C GLU A 152 9.91 8.04 -0.03
N MET A 153 8.64 8.19 -0.44
CA MET A 153 8.22 8.00 -1.83
C MET A 153 8.87 9.02 -2.79
N PHE A 154 9.01 10.29 -2.37
CA PHE A 154 9.74 11.30 -3.15
C PHE A 154 11.22 10.94 -3.31
N GLN A 155 11.87 10.46 -2.25
CA GLN A 155 13.30 10.13 -2.27
C GLN A 155 13.62 8.93 -3.17
N ARG A 156 12.75 7.92 -3.20
CA ARG A 156 12.95 6.70 -4.01
C ARG A 156 12.43 6.79 -5.45
N SER A 157 11.64 7.81 -5.78
CA SER A 157 10.98 7.97 -7.08
C SER A 157 11.90 7.83 -8.30
N GLN A 158 13.07 8.45 -8.26
CA GLN A 158 14.05 8.39 -9.37
C GLN A 158 14.66 7.00 -9.51
N GLU A 159 14.94 6.32 -8.40
CA GLU A 159 15.51 4.97 -8.43
C GLU A 159 14.48 3.93 -8.88
N LEU A 160 13.24 4.02 -8.38
CA LEU A 160 12.19 3.05 -8.69
C LEU A 160 11.57 3.26 -10.07
N HIS A 161 11.42 4.49 -10.52
CA HIS A 161 10.60 4.82 -11.69
C HIS A 161 11.28 5.74 -12.69
N ASP A 162 12.52 6.19 -12.47
CA ASP A 162 13.16 7.20 -13.33
C ASP A 162 12.29 8.46 -13.53
N VAL A 163 11.57 8.86 -12.47
CA VAL A 163 10.72 10.06 -12.47
C VAL A 163 11.08 10.98 -11.31
N LYS A 164 10.88 12.28 -11.51
CA LYS A 164 10.89 13.28 -10.43
C LYS A 164 9.47 13.79 -10.23
N TYR A 165 9.08 13.99 -8.98
CA TYR A 165 7.81 14.61 -8.63
C TYR A 165 7.99 16.13 -8.52
N ALA A 166 7.64 16.86 -9.58
CA ALA A 166 7.85 18.30 -9.67
C ALA A 166 6.78 19.12 -8.95
N SER A 167 5.56 18.59 -8.85
CA SER A 167 4.45 19.26 -8.18
C SER A 167 3.73 18.30 -7.23
N TYR A 168 3.33 18.82 -6.07
CA TYR A 168 2.60 18.08 -5.04
C TYR A 168 1.21 18.71 -4.79
N ILE A 169 0.20 17.85 -4.75
CA ILE A 169 -1.19 18.19 -4.39
C ILE A 169 -1.56 17.38 -3.16
N GLY A 170 -2.01 18.04 -2.09
CA GLY A 170 -2.46 17.36 -0.88
C GLY A 170 -3.65 18.09 -0.26
N ASP A 171 -4.43 17.36 0.55
CA ASP A 171 -5.63 17.88 1.22
C ASP A 171 -5.27 18.85 2.35
N GLY A 172 -5.05 20.12 2.00
CA GLY A 172 -4.88 21.21 2.96
C GLY A 172 -3.66 21.11 3.88
N ASP A 173 -2.91 20.00 3.89
CA ASP A 173 -1.84 19.78 4.86
C ASP A 173 -0.59 20.55 4.47
N THR A 174 -0.37 21.64 5.22
CA THR A 174 0.82 22.47 5.10
C THR A 174 2.08 21.76 5.60
N LYS A 175 1.94 20.72 6.43
CA LYS A 175 3.09 20.00 7.02
C LYS A 175 3.77 19.09 6.03
N THR A 176 3.00 18.36 5.21
CA THR A 176 3.56 17.45 4.21
C THR A 176 4.38 18.20 3.17
N PHE A 177 3.82 19.29 2.61
CA PHE A 177 4.56 20.13 1.66
C PHE A 177 5.78 20.82 2.28
N LYS A 178 5.67 21.28 3.53
CA LYS A 178 6.82 21.83 4.25
C LYS A 178 7.92 20.77 4.41
N GLY A 179 7.55 19.55 4.80
CA GLY A 179 8.48 18.42 4.89
C GLY A 179 9.22 18.18 3.58
N ILE A 180 8.51 18.15 2.45
CA ILE A 180 9.12 17.97 1.11
C ILE A 180 10.11 19.09 0.81
N THR A 181 9.72 20.35 1.08
CA THR A 181 10.57 21.52 0.83
C THR A 181 11.84 21.49 1.67
N ASP A 182 11.72 21.14 2.96
CA ASP A 182 12.84 21.07 3.89
C ASP A 182 13.80 19.91 3.53
N ALA A 183 13.27 18.79 3.03
CA ALA A 183 14.05 17.61 2.67
C ALA A 183 14.82 17.75 1.34
N GLN A 184 14.41 18.66 0.45
CA GLN A 184 14.99 18.86 -0.88
C GLN A 184 15.31 17.53 -1.60
N PRO A 185 14.29 16.69 -1.91
CA PRO A 185 14.50 15.34 -2.42
C PRO A 185 15.27 15.30 -3.76
N TYR A 186 15.32 16.42 -4.48
CA TYR A 186 16.00 16.54 -5.76
C TYR A 186 16.99 17.71 -5.74
N LYS A 187 18.26 17.45 -6.08
CA LYS A 187 19.32 18.48 -6.12
C LYS A 187 19.04 19.62 -7.10
N THR A 188 18.28 19.36 -8.16
CA THR A 188 18.09 20.28 -9.30
C THR A 188 16.64 20.74 -9.46
N LEU A 189 15.74 20.36 -8.55
CA LEU A 189 14.30 20.59 -8.71
C LEU A 189 13.68 20.94 -7.36
N THR A 190 13.09 22.14 -7.30
CA THR A 190 12.25 22.56 -6.18
C THR A 190 10.82 22.12 -6.45
N VAL A 191 10.23 21.40 -5.51
CA VAL A 191 8.84 20.92 -5.62
C VAL A 191 7.87 22.07 -5.43
N ILE A 192 6.86 22.17 -6.29
CA ILE A 192 5.84 23.21 -6.26
C ILE A 192 4.55 22.67 -5.64
N LYS A 193 3.90 23.43 -4.76
CA LYS A 193 2.57 23.09 -4.27
C LYS A 193 1.51 23.53 -5.30
N LYS A 194 0.63 22.61 -5.66
CA LYS A 194 -0.60 22.90 -6.43
C LYS A 194 -1.82 22.72 -5.50
N GLU A 195 -2.89 23.45 -5.78
CA GLU A 195 -4.14 23.32 -5.01
C GLU A 195 -4.89 22.03 -5.39
N CYS A 196 -5.63 21.49 -4.42
CA CYS A 196 -6.45 20.31 -4.63
C CYS A 196 -7.62 20.64 -5.57
N VAL A 197 -7.89 19.75 -6.52
CA VAL A 197 -9.05 19.83 -7.42
C VAL A 197 -9.89 18.57 -7.18
N ASP A 198 -11.22 18.73 -7.16
CA ASP A 198 -12.19 17.70 -6.77
C ASP A 198 -11.95 16.30 -7.37
N HIS A 199 -11.46 16.21 -8.62
CA HIS A 199 -11.25 14.92 -9.27
C HIS A 199 -10.20 14.04 -8.58
N VAL A 200 -9.11 14.60 -8.03
CA VAL A 200 -8.07 13.79 -7.39
C VAL A 200 -8.43 13.38 -5.98
N GLN A 201 -9.17 14.24 -5.27
CA GLN A 201 -9.72 13.91 -3.96
C GLN A 201 -10.61 12.67 -4.05
N ASN A 202 -11.47 12.59 -5.08
CA ASN A 202 -12.31 11.42 -5.31
C ASN A 202 -11.50 10.13 -5.55
N ASN A 203 -10.36 10.23 -6.24
CA ASN A 203 -9.50 9.06 -6.50
C ASN A 203 -8.84 8.55 -5.21
N ASN A 204 -8.30 9.45 -4.38
CA ASN A 204 -7.71 9.09 -3.08
C ASN A 204 -8.75 8.43 -2.16
N GLU A 205 -9.95 9.01 -2.06
CA GLU A 205 -11.04 8.45 -1.26
C GLU A 205 -11.47 7.06 -1.75
N SER A 206 -11.57 6.88 -3.08
CA SER A 206 -11.90 5.60 -3.72
C SER A 206 -10.84 4.52 -3.46
N PHE A 207 -9.57 4.86 -3.62
CA PHE A 207 -8.45 3.95 -3.34
C PHE A 207 -8.43 3.53 -1.86
N ASN A 208 -8.50 4.50 -0.95
CA ASN A 208 -8.56 4.25 0.48
C ASN A 208 -9.74 3.34 0.86
N SER A 209 -10.93 3.61 0.30
CA SER A 209 -12.11 2.79 0.50
C SER A 209 -11.86 1.34 0.10
N THR A 210 -11.19 1.10 -1.03
CA THR A 210 -10.83 -0.23 -1.52
C THR A 210 -9.88 -0.96 -0.57
N VAL A 211 -8.83 -0.30 -0.09
CA VAL A 211 -7.89 -0.90 0.88
C VAL A 211 -8.61 -1.29 2.16
N TRP A 212 -9.42 -0.38 2.73
CA TRP A 212 -10.15 -0.67 3.97
C TRP A 212 -11.32 -1.65 3.74
N ALA A 213 -11.81 -1.81 2.50
CA ALA A 213 -12.71 -2.89 2.10
C ALA A 213 -12.02 -4.25 1.97
N MET A 214 -10.67 -4.32 1.95
CA MET A 214 -9.87 -5.57 2.02
C MET A 214 -9.27 -5.85 3.40
N ALA A 215 -8.78 -4.84 4.12
CA ALA A 215 -8.40 -4.92 5.55
C ALA A 215 -9.20 -3.92 6.42
N PRO A 216 -10.31 -4.28 7.09
CA PRO A 216 -11.24 -3.28 7.61
C PRO A 216 -10.77 -2.72 8.93
N LYS A 217 -11.07 -1.44 9.15
CA LYS A 217 -10.71 -0.67 10.34
C LYS A 217 -11.22 -1.31 11.64
N SER A 218 -12.33 -2.06 11.57
CA SER A 218 -12.95 -2.78 12.69
C SER A 218 -12.25 -4.09 13.08
N MET A 219 -11.43 -4.68 12.21
CA MET A 219 -10.72 -5.94 12.49
C MET A 219 -9.27 -5.70 12.86
N ASN A 220 -8.71 -6.58 13.69
CA ASN A 220 -7.29 -6.57 14.09
C ASN A 220 -6.39 -7.22 13.05
N SER A 221 -6.11 -6.47 11.97
CA SER A 221 -5.09 -6.82 10.99
C SER A 221 -3.71 -6.32 11.42
N GLY A 222 -2.69 -7.17 11.27
CA GLY A 222 -1.27 -6.79 11.38
C GLY A 222 -0.74 -6.17 10.09
N LYS A 223 0.47 -5.61 10.12
CA LYS A 223 1.06 -4.86 8.98
C LYS A 223 1.03 -5.65 7.67
N LYS A 224 1.50 -6.91 7.65
CA LYS A 224 1.52 -7.76 6.45
C LYS A 224 0.16 -7.87 5.75
N ILE A 225 -0.94 -7.90 6.50
CA ILE A 225 -2.29 -7.98 5.90
C ILE A 225 -2.70 -6.63 5.29
N ILE A 226 -2.27 -5.52 5.89
CA ILE A 226 -2.48 -4.17 5.35
C ILE A 226 -1.63 -3.98 4.10
N ASP A 227 -0.37 -4.44 4.10
CA ASP A 227 0.51 -4.42 2.93
C ASP A 227 -0.11 -5.23 1.76
N ILE A 228 -0.57 -6.46 2.02
CA ILE A 228 -1.28 -7.28 1.01
C ILE A 228 -2.51 -6.54 0.48
N ALA A 229 -3.31 -5.93 1.36
CA ALA A 229 -4.50 -5.18 0.96
C ALA A 229 -4.16 -3.95 0.12
N ALA A 230 -3.10 -3.22 0.47
CA ALA A 230 -2.61 -2.08 -0.30
C ALA A 230 -2.13 -2.52 -1.69
N ASN A 231 -1.30 -3.56 -1.76
CA ASN A 231 -0.76 -4.07 -3.04
C ASN A 231 -1.88 -4.56 -3.97
N ILE A 232 -2.83 -5.34 -3.46
CA ILE A 232 -3.99 -5.80 -4.26
C ILE A 232 -4.85 -4.62 -4.69
N ALA A 233 -5.13 -3.66 -3.79
CA ALA A 233 -5.91 -2.48 -4.14
C ALA A 233 -5.22 -1.66 -5.23
N THR A 234 -3.91 -1.46 -5.15
CA THR A 234 -3.11 -0.76 -6.18
C THR A 234 -3.28 -1.42 -7.54
N CYS A 235 -3.08 -2.74 -7.61
CA CYS A 235 -3.21 -3.49 -8.87
C CYS A 235 -4.64 -3.39 -9.43
N VAL A 236 -5.65 -3.58 -8.57
CA VAL A 236 -7.07 -3.50 -9.00
C VAL A 236 -7.42 -2.09 -9.46
N PHE A 237 -6.91 -1.07 -8.78
CA PHE A 237 -7.17 0.33 -9.11
C PHE A 237 -6.54 0.71 -10.45
N ASN A 238 -5.27 0.36 -10.67
CA ASN A 238 -4.52 0.71 -11.87
C ASN A 238 -4.91 -0.09 -13.10
N ASP A 239 -5.09 -1.41 -12.93
CA ASP A 239 -5.11 -2.37 -14.05
C ASP A 239 -6.41 -3.17 -14.13
N GLY A 240 -7.29 -3.02 -13.13
CA GLY A 240 -8.50 -3.83 -13.03
C GLY A 240 -8.33 -5.11 -12.24
N PHE A 241 -9.45 -5.78 -12.02
CA PHE A 241 -9.56 -7.03 -11.28
C PHE A 241 -8.77 -8.16 -11.94
N ILE A 242 -8.53 -8.08 -13.25
CA ILE A 242 -7.65 -9.01 -13.99
C ILE A 242 -6.24 -9.13 -13.39
N SER A 243 -5.73 -8.08 -12.74
CA SER A 243 -4.41 -8.07 -12.10
C SER A 243 -4.24 -9.10 -10.98
N ILE A 244 -5.34 -9.59 -10.39
CA ILE A 244 -5.31 -10.67 -9.40
C ILE A 244 -4.75 -11.96 -10.02
N LEU A 245 -4.99 -12.18 -11.32
CA LEU A 245 -4.47 -13.35 -12.02
C LEU A 245 -2.95 -13.28 -12.18
N SER A 246 -2.37 -12.09 -12.35
CA SER A 246 -0.92 -11.90 -12.33
C SER A 246 -0.32 -12.30 -10.99
N THR A 247 -1.02 -12.02 -9.87
CA THR A 247 -0.59 -12.50 -8.55
C THR A 247 -0.61 -14.03 -8.49
N TYR A 248 -1.63 -14.67 -9.06
CA TYR A 248 -1.74 -16.13 -9.09
C TYR A 248 -0.61 -16.75 -9.90
N ASP A 249 -0.26 -16.16 -11.03
CA ASP A 249 0.85 -16.61 -11.87
C ASP A 249 2.19 -16.53 -11.13
N VAL A 250 2.48 -15.40 -10.46
CA VAL A 250 3.69 -15.23 -9.63
C VAL A 250 3.73 -16.25 -8.48
N MET A 251 2.59 -16.64 -7.94
CA MET A 251 2.48 -17.69 -6.93
C MET A 251 2.59 -19.12 -7.49
N GLY A 252 2.66 -19.29 -8.82
CA GLY A 252 2.69 -20.59 -9.50
C GLY A 252 1.34 -21.33 -9.49
N LEU A 253 0.22 -20.60 -9.36
CA LEU A 253 -1.12 -21.17 -9.36
C LEU A 253 -1.67 -21.28 -10.78
N THR A 254 -2.31 -22.41 -11.10
CA THR A 254 -2.97 -22.60 -12.39
C THR A 254 -4.20 -21.69 -12.52
N ILE A 255 -4.20 -20.82 -13.52
CA ILE A 255 -5.33 -19.93 -13.82
C ILE A 255 -6.37 -20.69 -14.64
N GLY A 256 -7.53 -20.94 -14.05
CA GLY A 256 -8.68 -21.54 -14.76
C GLY A 256 -9.43 -20.52 -15.63
N SER A 257 -10.03 -20.99 -16.72
CA SER A 257 -10.83 -20.16 -17.64
C SER A 257 -11.98 -19.42 -16.94
N LYS A 258 -12.62 -20.04 -15.94
CA LYS A 258 -13.68 -19.41 -15.14
C LYS A 258 -13.17 -18.21 -14.33
N SER A 259 -11.97 -18.31 -13.75
CA SER A 259 -11.37 -17.20 -13.00
C SER A 259 -11.07 -16.02 -13.93
N PHE A 260 -10.57 -16.32 -15.14
CA PHE A 260 -10.33 -15.31 -16.18
C PHE A 260 -11.62 -14.60 -16.61
N GLN A 261 -12.66 -15.37 -16.96
CA GLN A 261 -13.96 -14.82 -17.34
C GLN A 261 -14.57 -13.96 -16.24
N PHE A 262 -14.52 -14.43 -14.99
CA PHE A 262 -15.03 -13.67 -13.85
C PHE A 262 -14.32 -12.32 -13.70
N CYS A 263 -12.99 -12.27 -13.84
CA CYS A 263 -12.25 -11.00 -13.77
C CYS A 263 -12.66 -10.04 -14.89
N GLN A 264 -12.80 -10.54 -16.11
CA GLN A 264 -13.26 -9.73 -17.25
C GLN A 264 -14.67 -9.16 -17.04
N GLU A 265 -15.60 -9.98 -16.53
CA GLU A 265 -16.97 -9.52 -16.24
C GLU A 265 -17.00 -8.42 -15.17
N VAL A 266 -16.19 -8.57 -14.11
CA VAL A 266 -16.06 -7.54 -13.07
C VAL A 266 -15.51 -6.24 -13.64
N ASP A 267 -14.47 -6.30 -14.47
CA ASP A 267 -13.85 -5.13 -15.09
C ASP A 267 -14.79 -4.44 -16.09
N GLN A 268 -15.51 -5.21 -16.91
CA GLN A 268 -16.53 -4.66 -17.81
C GLN A 268 -17.65 -3.94 -17.04
N ASN A 269 -18.11 -4.53 -15.94
CA ASN A 269 -19.13 -3.91 -15.09
C ASN A 269 -18.63 -2.66 -14.37
N ARG A 270 -17.33 -2.57 -14.09
CA ARG A 270 -16.71 -1.36 -13.53
C ARG A 270 -16.73 -0.22 -14.55
N ILE A 271 -16.33 -0.48 -15.80
CA ILE A 271 -16.31 0.52 -16.88
C ILE A 271 -17.72 1.06 -17.13
N LYS A 272 -18.72 0.17 -17.25
CA LYS A 272 -20.14 0.55 -17.45
C LYS A 272 -20.75 1.41 -16.34
N LYS A 273 -20.19 1.42 -15.13
CA LYS A 273 -20.66 2.26 -14.02
C LYS A 273 -20.00 3.64 -13.98
N ALA A 274 -18.89 3.80 -14.70
CA ALA A 274 -18.14 5.05 -14.80
C ALA A 274 -18.55 5.88 -16.03
N GLU A 275 -19.11 5.24 -17.05
CA GLU A 275 -19.82 5.85 -18.18
C GLU A 275 -21.22 6.35 -17.79
#